data_AF-A0AAN9ICH0-F1
#
_entry.id   AF-A0AAN9ICH0-F1
#
_cell.length_a   1.000
_cell.length_b   1.000
_cell.length_c   1.000
_cell.angle_alpha   90.00
_cell.angle_beta   90.00
_cell.angle_gamma   90.00
#
_symmetry.space_group_name_H-M   'P 1'
#
loop_
_entity.id
_entity.type
_entity.pdbx_description
1 polymer ?
#
loop_
_entity_poly.entity_id
_entity_poly.type
_entity_poly.pdbx_seq_one_letter_code
_entity_poly.pdbx_strand_id
1 'polypeptide(L)'
;MNNPNDNTRQLEENINFLNSLSNQLAESIHGIEGDSGMERITASEVQTIKEILKKEDTAAAILRRFKTSSLSRSMDLPFAKETVGIVATLASVENDAVSRILSEYLGLANMLAIVCKTSEGVKSLEDPFVGGFVPNDPQKKLALPMPRLPNGECPEGFIDYAVNMIHLDHNHVSFVTAGGHGLRETLFYAHFSQVQVYKTRNDMMHALPCIHDGALSLDGGMMKKHGVFSFGSRNDVEVQFPLTPGLSDLPENLIQAEERLRQLQWEKTKVEADVKRELKLLDDLEGTSQGNDYLL
;
A
#
# COMPACT_ATOMS: atom_id res chain seq x y z
N MET A 1 29.86 24.65 27.55
CA MET A 1 29.28 23.50 28.27
C MET A 1 27.83 23.87 28.51
N ASN A 2 26.88 23.21 27.83
CA ASN A 2 25.46 23.50 28.01
C ASN A 2 25.03 22.99 29.40
N ASN A 3 24.24 23.79 30.11
CA ASN A 3 23.74 23.48 31.45
C ASN A 3 22.72 22.33 31.36
N PRO A 4 22.85 21.23 32.12
CA PRO A 4 21.90 20.11 32.10
C PRO A 4 20.44 20.55 32.34
N ASN A 5 20.24 21.58 33.16
CA ASN A 5 18.93 22.17 33.46
C ASN A 5 18.29 22.92 32.28
N ASP A 6 19.09 23.45 31.34
CA ASP A 6 18.55 24.10 30.14
C ASP A 6 18.05 23.06 29.14
N ASN A 7 18.70 21.88 29.10
CA ASN A 7 18.29 20.79 28.21
C ASN A 7 16.96 20.16 28.68
N THR A 8 16.81 19.86 29.98
CA THR A 8 15.56 19.28 30.51
C THR A 8 14.37 20.20 30.31
N ARG A 9 14.53 21.49 30.60
CA ARG A 9 13.50 22.52 30.37
C ARG A 9 13.09 22.60 28.89
N GLN A 10 14.05 22.52 27.96
CA GLN A 10 13.75 22.52 26.53
C GLN A 10 12.93 21.30 26.11
N LEU A 11 13.23 20.11 26.64
CA LEU A 11 12.45 18.89 26.36
C LEU A 11 11.03 18.99 26.90
N GLU A 12 10.84 19.53 28.11
CA GLU A 12 9.51 19.78 28.69
C GLU A 12 8.68 20.75 27.84
N GLU A 13 9.29 21.83 27.36
CA GLU A 13 8.65 22.79 26.45
C GLU A 13 8.25 22.12 25.11
N ASN A 14 9.10 21.25 24.55
CA ASN A 14 8.80 20.48 23.34
C ASN A 14 7.61 19.53 23.54
N ILE A 15 7.58 18.78 24.65
CA ILE A 15 6.50 17.83 24.97
C ILE A 15 5.16 18.58 25.11
N ASN A 16 5.15 19.73 25.79
CA ASN A 16 3.94 20.55 25.95
C ASN A 16 3.42 21.06 24.60
N PHE A 17 4.32 21.50 23.71
CA PHE A 17 3.96 21.89 22.35
C PHE A 17 3.35 20.72 21.55
N LEU A 18 3.98 19.55 21.56
CA LEU A 18 3.49 18.37 20.83
C LEU A 18 2.13 17.87 21.37
N ASN A 19 1.92 17.90 22.69
CA ASN A 19 0.63 17.57 23.29
C ASN A 19 -0.48 18.56 22.86
N SER A 20 -0.17 19.86 22.78
CA SER A 20 -1.10 20.86 22.28
C SER A 20 -1.48 20.59 20.81
N LEU A 21 -0.49 20.27 19.97
CA LEU A 21 -0.71 19.90 18.57
C LEU A 21 -1.57 18.62 18.44
N SER A 22 -1.29 17.60 19.25
CA SER A 22 -2.09 16.36 19.28
C SER A 22 -3.57 16.63 19.62
N ASN A 23 -3.83 17.52 20.58
CA ASN A 23 -5.20 17.91 20.94
C ASN A 23 -5.91 18.64 19.79
N GLN A 24 -5.24 19.55 19.08
CA GLN A 24 -5.80 20.24 17.91
C GLN A 24 -6.15 19.27 16.77
N LEU A 25 -5.29 18.27 16.53
CA LEU A 25 -5.57 17.21 15.55
C LEU A 25 -6.78 16.37 15.97
N ALA A 26 -6.91 16.03 17.26
CA ALA A 26 -8.04 15.27 17.77
C ALA A 26 -9.38 16.01 17.60
N GLU A 27 -9.41 17.33 17.85
CA GLU A 27 -10.58 18.17 17.60
C GLU A 27 -10.95 18.23 16.12
N SER A 28 -9.96 18.35 15.23
CA SER A 28 -10.16 18.37 13.78
C SER A 28 -10.71 17.05 13.25
N ILE A 29 -10.24 15.92 13.78
CA ILE A 29 -10.73 14.56 13.46
C ILE A 29 -12.19 14.41 13.88
N HIS A 30 -12.53 14.81 15.12
CA HIS A 30 -13.88 14.70 15.65
C HIS A 30 -14.91 15.48 14.80
N GLY A 31 -14.50 16.61 14.21
CA GLY A 31 -15.35 17.40 13.32
C GLY A 31 -15.64 16.77 11.95
N ILE A 32 -14.89 15.73 11.55
CA ILE A 32 -15.02 15.06 10.23
C ILE A 32 -15.73 13.69 10.33
N GLU A 33 -15.76 13.06 11.51
CA GLU A 33 -16.38 11.75 11.72
C GLU A 33 -17.92 11.82 11.58
N GLY A 34 -18.42 11.55 10.37
CA GLY A 34 -19.77 11.07 10.10
C GLY A 34 -19.75 9.56 9.83
N ASP A 35 -20.88 8.88 10.05
CA ASP A 35 -21.06 7.44 9.82
C ASP A 35 -20.82 7.06 8.34
N SER A 36 -19.56 6.89 7.92
CA SER A 36 -19.17 6.42 6.59
C SER A 36 -18.48 5.05 6.71
N GLY A 37 -19.31 4.01 6.69
CA GLY A 37 -18.85 2.64 6.91
C GLY A 37 -19.66 1.60 6.14
N MET A 38 -20.03 1.86 4.89
CA MET A 38 -20.54 0.80 4.02
C MET A 38 -19.50 0.46 2.95
N GLU A 39 -18.52 -0.35 3.35
CA GLU A 39 -17.59 -1.02 2.44
C GLU A 39 -18.41 -1.90 1.48
N ARG A 40 -18.61 -1.43 0.24
CA ARG A 40 -19.37 -2.16 -0.78
C ARG A 40 -18.53 -3.30 -1.33
N ILE A 41 -18.59 -4.47 -0.68
CA ILE A 41 -17.94 -5.67 -1.18
C ILE A 41 -18.61 -6.11 -2.49
N THR A 42 -17.84 -6.20 -3.58
CA THR A 42 -18.34 -6.64 -4.88
C THR A 42 -18.50 -8.15 -4.97
N ALA A 43 -19.32 -8.62 -5.91
CA ALA A 43 -19.46 -10.06 -6.17
C ALA A 43 -18.10 -10.71 -6.57
N SER A 44 -17.25 -9.98 -7.29
CA SER A 44 -15.92 -10.44 -7.70
C SER A 44 -14.94 -10.53 -6.52
N GLU A 45 -15.03 -9.61 -5.57
CA GLU A 45 -14.27 -9.67 -4.30
C GLU A 45 -14.71 -10.85 -3.46
N VAL A 46 -16.02 -11.07 -3.32
CA VAL A 46 -16.56 -12.26 -2.63
C VAL A 46 -16.02 -13.55 -3.27
N GLN A 47 -15.96 -13.61 -4.60
CA GLN A 47 -15.41 -14.77 -5.29
C GLN A 47 -13.92 -14.95 -5.00
N THR A 48 -13.13 -13.88 -5.07
CA THR A 48 -11.70 -13.89 -4.73
C THR A 48 -11.47 -14.40 -3.30
N ILE A 49 -12.27 -13.92 -2.35
CA ILE A 49 -12.26 -14.36 -0.95
C ILE A 49 -12.58 -15.85 -0.83
N LYS A 50 -13.57 -16.36 -1.57
CA LYS A 50 -13.89 -17.79 -1.59
C LYS A 50 -12.71 -18.61 -2.10
N GLU A 51 -12.04 -18.17 -3.17
CA GLU A 51 -10.85 -18.87 -3.68
C GLU A 51 -9.69 -18.88 -2.67
N ILE A 52 -9.47 -17.78 -1.94
CA ILE A 52 -8.50 -17.72 -0.84
C ILE A 52 -8.88 -18.73 0.26
N LEU A 53 -10.16 -18.78 0.66
CA LEU A 53 -10.63 -19.66 1.73
C LEU A 53 -10.52 -21.15 1.38
N LYS A 54 -10.53 -21.52 0.10
CA LYS A 54 -10.24 -22.89 -0.36
C LYS A 54 -8.78 -23.29 -0.14
N LYS A 55 -7.86 -22.35 0.10
CA LYS A 55 -6.44 -22.59 0.39
C LYS A 55 -6.21 -22.79 1.88
N GLU A 56 -6.84 -23.82 2.44
CA GLU A 56 -7.08 -23.96 3.89
C GLU A 56 -5.81 -23.89 4.76
N ASP A 57 -4.67 -24.32 4.22
CA ASP A 57 -3.37 -24.39 4.91
C ASP A 57 -2.55 -23.09 4.80
N THR A 58 -3.09 -22.06 4.15
CA THR A 58 -2.36 -20.80 3.93
C THR A 58 -2.67 -19.77 5.03
N ALA A 59 -1.67 -18.97 5.37
CA ALA A 59 -1.83 -17.88 6.33
C ALA A 59 -2.94 -16.90 5.91
N ALA A 60 -3.10 -16.67 4.60
CA ALA A 60 -4.18 -15.84 4.04
C ALA A 60 -5.57 -16.38 4.36
N ALA A 61 -5.81 -17.69 4.18
CA ALA A 61 -7.09 -18.32 4.52
C ALA A 61 -7.39 -18.24 6.02
N ILE A 62 -6.39 -18.48 6.85
CA ILE A 62 -6.50 -18.39 8.32
C ILE A 62 -6.84 -16.96 8.75
N LEU A 63 -6.12 -15.96 8.24
CA LEU A 63 -6.39 -14.54 8.50
C LEU A 63 -7.81 -14.15 8.08
N ARG A 64 -8.26 -14.61 6.89
CA ARG A 64 -9.60 -14.29 6.39
C ARG A 64 -10.68 -14.91 7.26
N ARG A 65 -10.54 -16.18 7.66
CA ARG A 65 -11.45 -16.85 8.61
C ARG A 65 -11.56 -16.08 9.91
N PHE A 66 -10.42 -15.62 10.43
CA PHE A 66 -10.35 -14.84 11.65
C PHE A 66 -11.14 -13.52 11.52
N LYS A 67 -10.93 -12.75 10.44
CA LYS A 67 -11.68 -11.50 10.18
C LYS A 67 -13.19 -11.72 9.98
N THR A 68 -13.62 -12.86 9.41
CA THR A 68 -15.05 -13.16 9.19
C THR A 68 -15.79 -13.68 10.42
N SER A 69 -15.08 -14.18 11.44
CA SER A 69 -15.71 -14.61 12.68
C SER A 69 -16.10 -13.39 13.52
N SER A 70 -17.32 -13.35 14.06
CA SER A 70 -17.81 -12.23 14.89
C SER A 70 -17.04 -12.04 16.20
N LEU A 71 -16.06 -12.91 16.50
CA LEU A 71 -15.13 -12.82 17.63
C LEU A 71 -14.02 -11.77 17.44
N SER A 72 -13.82 -11.26 16.22
CA SER A 72 -12.80 -10.26 15.90
C SER A 72 -13.08 -8.86 16.46
N ARG A 73 -14.33 -8.55 16.85
CA ARG A 73 -14.69 -7.25 17.44
C ARG A 73 -14.32 -7.14 18.94
N SER A 74 -13.93 -8.24 19.60
CA SER A 74 -13.67 -8.26 21.06
C SER A 74 -12.26 -8.65 21.49
N MET A 75 -11.40 -9.13 20.59
CA MET A 75 -10.00 -9.45 20.92
C MET A 75 -9.05 -8.42 20.32
N ASP A 76 -8.44 -7.61 21.19
CA ASP A 76 -7.33 -6.72 20.89
C ASP A 76 -6.06 -7.52 20.57
N LEU A 77 -6.02 -8.15 19.39
CA LEU A 77 -4.80 -8.77 18.87
C LEU A 77 -3.97 -7.71 18.14
N PRO A 78 -2.76 -7.38 18.61
CA PRO A 78 -1.89 -6.40 17.97
C PRO A 78 -1.67 -6.71 16.48
N PHE A 79 -1.51 -7.99 16.15
CA PHE A 79 -1.31 -8.48 14.78
C PHE A 79 -2.45 -8.13 13.81
N ALA A 80 -3.71 -8.20 14.26
CA ALA A 80 -4.85 -7.90 13.40
C ALA A 80 -5.00 -6.38 13.14
N LYS A 81 -4.61 -5.55 14.12
CA LYS A 81 -4.59 -4.08 13.99
C LYS A 81 -3.51 -3.60 13.03
N GLU A 82 -2.41 -4.34 12.92
CA GLU A 82 -1.26 -3.97 12.10
C GLU A 82 -1.29 -4.57 10.69
N THR A 83 -2.29 -5.39 10.35
CA THR A 83 -2.42 -5.98 9.02
C THR A 83 -3.16 -5.05 8.06
N VAL A 84 -2.53 -4.69 6.93
CA VAL A 84 -3.19 -3.98 5.82
C VAL A 84 -4.19 -4.91 5.12
N GLY A 85 -3.72 -6.07 4.67
CA GLY A 85 -4.58 -7.05 3.99
C GLY A 85 -3.80 -8.13 3.25
N ILE A 86 -4.51 -8.90 2.42
CA ILE A 86 -3.93 -9.93 1.54
C ILE A 86 -3.79 -9.30 0.16
N VAL A 87 -2.65 -9.47 -0.53
CA VAL A 87 -2.37 -8.80 -1.83
C VAL A 87 -3.53 -8.93 -2.82
N ALA A 88 -4.10 -10.12 -2.97
CA ALA A 88 -5.24 -10.39 -3.85
C ALA A 88 -6.50 -9.55 -3.57
N THR A 89 -6.64 -8.96 -2.37
CA THR A 89 -7.78 -8.13 -1.97
C THR A 89 -7.42 -6.66 -1.75
N LEU A 90 -6.16 -6.26 -2.02
CA LEU A 90 -5.72 -4.87 -1.84
C LEU A 90 -5.88 -4.00 -3.08
N ALA A 91 -6.17 -4.62 -4.22
CA ALA A 91 -6.43 -3.95 -5.48
C ALA A 91 -7.52 -4.68 -6.26
N SER A 92 -8.20 -3.96 -7.14
CA SER A 92 -9.08 -4.48 -8.17
C SER A 92 -8.59 -4.09 -9.56
N VAL A 93 -9.16 -4.65 -10.61
CA VAL A 93 -8.78 -4.38 -12.00
C VAL A 93 -10.00 -4.26 -12.90
N GLU A 94 -9.84 -3.59 -14.04
CA GLU A 94 -10.98 -3.23 -14.89
C GLU A 94 -11.73 -4.43 -15.49
N ASN A 95 -11.03 -5.50 -15.85
CA ASN A 95 -11.63 -6.63 -16.56
C ASN A 95 -10.89 -7.96 -16.31
N ASP A 96 -11.55 -9.06 -16.67
CA ASP A 96 -11.05 -10.44 -16.47
C ASP A 96 -9.72 -10.70 -17.18
N ALA A 97 -9.51 -10.10 -18.37
CA ALA A 97 -8.28 -10.31 -19.13
C ALA A 97 -7.08 -9.76 -18.36
N VAL A 98 -7.21 -8.55 -17.80
CA VAL A 98 -6.21 -7.91 -16.93
C VAL A 98 -6.04 -8.68 -15.63
N SER A 99 -7.15 -9.05 -14.99
CA SER A 99 -7.11 -9.80 -13.72
C SER A 99 -6.30 -11.08 -13.83
N ARG A 100 -6.60 -11.86 -14.86
CA ARG A 100 -5.90 -13.11 -15.13
C ARG A 100 -4.41 -12.89 -15.34
N ILE A 101 -3.99 -11.99 -16.24
CA ILE A 101 -2.56 -11.85 -16.58
C ILE A 101 -1.73 -11.26 -15.44
N LEU A 102 -2.28 -10.32 -14.66
CA LEU A 102 -1.55 -9.72 -13.54
C LEU A 102 -1.42 -10.72 -12.39
N SER A 103 -2.48 -11.47 -12.11
CA SER A 103 -2.47 -12.52 -11.07
C SER A 103 -1.54 -13.68 -11.45
N GLU A 104 -1.51 -14.06 -12.73
CA GLU A 104 -0.57 -15.05 -13.26
C GLU A 104 0.89 -14.56 -13.16
N TYR A 105 1.13 -13.27 -13.46
CA TYR A 105 2.46 -12.68 -13.37
C TYR A 105 3.01 -12.71 -11.94
N LEU A 106 2.19 -12.29 -10.97
CA LEU A 106 2.53 -12.32 -9.55
C LEU A 106 2.72 -13.76 -9.05
N GLY A 107 1.86 -14.67 -9.49
CA GLY A 107 1.81 -16.04 -9.01
C GLY A 107 1.12 -16.17 -7.65
N LEU A 108 0.68 -17.39 -7.34
CA LEU A 108 -0.17 -17.69 -6.18
C LEU A 108 0.45 -17.27 -4.84
N ALA A 109 1.76 -17.49 -4.67
CA ALA A 109 2.45 -17.16 -3.42
C ALA A 109 2.38 -15.66 -3.10
N ASN A 110 2.62 -14.80 -4.11
CA ASN A 110 2.53 -13.34 -3.94
C ASN A 110 1.08 -12.88 -3.80
N MET A 111 0.14 -13.48 -4.54
CA MET A 111 -1.29 -13.17 -4.40
C MET A 111 -1.84 -13.45 -2.99
N LEU A 112 -1.30 -14.47 -2.32
CA LEU A 112 -1.67 -14.85 -0.94
C LEU A 112 -0.80 -14.19 0.14
N ALA A 113 0.14 -13.32 -0.23
CA ALA A 113 0.98 -12.65 0.76
C ALA A 113 0.16 -11.72 1.66
N ILE A 114 0.48 -11.73 2.96
CA ILE A 114 -0.11 -10.82 3.95
C ILE A 114 0.78 -9.58 4.05
N VAL A 115 0.17 -8.42 3.91
CA VAL A 115 0.84 -7.12 4.01
C VAL A 115 0.56 -6.52 5.39
N CYS A 116 1.62 -6.20 6.12
CA CYS A 116 1.57 -5.62 7.47
C CYS A 116 2.13 -4.19 7.50
N LYS A 117 1.78 -3.42 8.53
CA LYS A 117 2.22 -2.04 8.79
C LYS A 117 3.42 -1.95 9.75
N THR A 118 3.99 -3.06 10.20
CA THR A 118 5.01 -3.07 11.27
C THR A 118 6.41 -2.69 10.77
N SER A 119 7.20 -2.08 11.65
CA SER A 119 8.58 -1.61 11.37
C SER A 119 9.57 -2.71 10.96
N GLU A 120 9.25 -3.99 11.23
CA GLU A 120 10.15 -5.11 10.92
C GLU A 120 9.76 -5.83 9.62
N GLY A 121 8.49 -5.77 9.20
CA GLY A 121 7.98 -6.43 8.00
C GLY A 121 8.09 -5.62 6.71
N VAL A 122 8.54 -4.36 6.79
CA VAL A 122 8.24 -3.34 5.77
C VAL A 122 9.48 -2.72 5.11
N LYS A 123 10.65 -3.37 5.17
CA LYS A 123 11.78 -2.90 4.35
C LYS A 123 11.46 -2.81 2.85
N SER A 124 10.51 -3.62 2.34
CA SER A 124 10.08 -3.58 0.94
C SER A 124 8.94 -2.60 0.62
N LEU A 125 8.22 -2.04 1.61
CA LEU A 125 7.34 -0.88 1.33
C LEU A 125 7.99 0.47 1.67
N GLU A 126 9.22 0.47 2.21
CA GLU A 126 9.92 1.70 2.61
C GLU A 126 10.69 2.38 1.46
N ASP A 127 10.86 1.70 0.32
CA ASP A 127 11.47 2.28 -0.89
C ASP A 127 10.37 2.62 -1.92
N PRO A 128 9.66 3.76 -1.77
CA PRO A 128 8.63 4.15 -2.71
C PRO A 128 9.23 4.55 -4.06
N PHE A 129 8.44 4.43 -5.12
CA PHE A 129 8.73 5.05 -6.40
C PHE A 129 8.84 6.58 -6.25
N VAL A 130 10.01 7.13 -6.62
CA VAL A 130 10.32 8.56 -6.49
C VAL A 130 10.06 9.38 -7.77
N GLY A 131 9.60 8.76 -8.85
CA GLY A 131 9.39 9.45 -10.14
C GLY A 131 8.09 10.27 -10.23
N GLY A 132 7.33 10.36 -9.14
CA GLY A 132 6.12 11.19 -9.05
C GLY A 132 4.85 10.55 -9.63
N PHE A 133 3.78 11.34 -9.67
CA PHE A 133 2.44 10.89 -10.03
C PHE A 133 1.89 11.69 -11.21
N VAL A 134 0.93 11.11 -11.93
CA VAL A 134 0.15 11.81 -12.93
C VAL A 134 -0.63 12.94 -12.24
N PRO A 135 -0.51 14.20 -12.69
CA PRO A 135 -1.19 15.33 -12.04
C PRO A 135 -2.71 15.18 -12.03
N ASN A 136 -3.34 15.47 -10.89
CA ASN A 136 -4.79 15.44 -10.70
C ASN A 136 -5.46 14.07 -10.99
N ASP A 137 -4.70 12.97 -10.93
CA ASP A 137 -5.23 11.62 -11.06
C ASP A 137 -5.68 11.10 -9.67
N PRO A 138 -6.98 10.81 -9.46
CA PRO A 138 -7.50 10.39 -8.14
C PRO A 138 -7.00 9.00 -7.71
N GLN A 139 -6.46 8.21 -8.63
CA GLN A 139 -5.86 6.91 -8.35
C GLN A 139 -4.35 7.00 -8.12
N LYS A 140 -3.78 8.22 -8.14
CA LYS A 140 -2.35 8.53 -8.05
C LYS A 140 -1.54 7.59 -8.92
N LYS A 141 -1.91 7.47 -10.19
CA LYS A 141 -1.11 6.70 -11.16
C LYS A 141 0.32 7.22 -11.23
N LEU A 142 1.28 6.32 -11.38
CA LEU A 142 2.71 6.67 -11.41
C LEU A 142 3.05 7.36 -12.74
N ALA A 143 3.83 8.44 -12.69
CA ALA A 143 4.30 9.17 -13.86
C ALA A 143 5.46 8.44 -14.55
N LEU A 144 5.19 7.24 -15.08
CA LEU A 144 6.19 6.44 -15.79
C LEU A 144 6.36 6.94 -17.23
N PRO A 145 7.61 7.06 -17.74
CA PRO A 145 7.85 7.50 -19.11
C PRO A 145 7.27 6.48 -20.08
N MET A 146 6.66 6.93 -21.18
CA MET A 146 6.22 6.03 -22.23
C MET A 146 7.41 5.24 -22.81
N PRO A 147 7.26 3.93 -23.08
CA PRO A 147 8.32 3.15 -23.69
C PRO A 147 8.64 3.69 -25.09
N ARG A 148 9.93 3.65 -25.47
CA ARG A 148 10.40 4.14 -26.77
C ARG A 148 11.29 3.11 -27.44
N LEU A 149 10.95 2.77 -28.67
CA LEU A 149 11.80 1.99 -29.55
C LEU A 149 13.07 2.78 -29.95
N PRO A 150 14.10 2.12 -30.52
CA PRO A 150 15.31 2.81 -30.97
C PRO A 150 15.08 3.94 -31.98
N ASN A 151 13.96 3.92 -32.70
CA ASN A 151 13.54 4.99 -33.62
C ASN A 151 12.84 6.17 -32.90
N GLY A 152 12.64 6.10 -31.58
CA GLY A 152 12.01 7.12 -30.74
C GLY A 152 10.48 7.00 -30.61
N GLU A 153 9.85 6.12 -31.39
CA GLU A 153 8.41 5.90 -31.40
C GLU A 153 7.96 5.03 -30.22
N CYS A 154 6.72 5.22 -29.77
CA CYS A 154 6.10 4.31 -28.82
C CYS A 154 5.82 2.98 -29.53
N PRO A 155 6.17 1.83 -28.93
CA PRO A 155 5.78 0.53 -29.47
C PRO A 155 4.28 0.45 -29.72
N GLU A 156 3.91 -0.09 -30.87
CA GLU A 156 2.51 -0.38 -31.18
C GLU A 156 1.94 -1.37 -30.16
N GLY A 157 0.64 -1.24 -29.86
CA GLY A 157 -0.05 -2.15 -28.97
C GLY A 157 0.27 -2.00 -27.48
N PHE A 158 1.17 -1.09 -27.08
CA PHE A 158 1.34 -0.71 -25.68
C PHE A 158 0.02 -0.16 -25.11
N ILE A 159 -0.38 -0.65 -23.94
CA ILE A 159 -1.61 -0.26 -23.24
C ILE A 159 -1.27 0.67 -22.08
N ASP A 160 -0.55 0.15 -21.09
CA ASP A 160 -0.09 0.88 -19.90
C ASP A 160 0.96 0.02 -19.18
N TYR A 161 1.52 0.54 -18.09
CA TYR A 161 2.27 -0.26 -17.13
C TYR A 161 1.34 -1.02 -16.21
N ALA A 162 1.68 -2.27 -15.87
CA ALA A 162 0.87 -3.14 -15.01
C ALA A 162 0.52 -2.48 -13.66
N VAL A 163 1.46 -1.75 -13.07
CA VAL A 163 1.26 -1.00 -11.82
C VAL A 163 0.21 0.12 -11.92
N ASN A 164 -0.08 0.63 -13.13
CA ASN A 164 -1.11 1.65 -13.38
C ASN A 164 -2.45 1.07 -13.83
N MET A 165 -2.52 -0.25 -14.09
CA MET A 165 -3.75 -0.95 -14.47
C MET A 165 -4.56 -1.47 -13.28
N ILE A 166 -4.00 -1.41 -12.07
CA ILE A 166 -4.72 -1.73 -10.83
C ILE A 166 -5.48 -0.50 -10.31
N HIS A 167 -6.63 -0.76 -9.70
CA HIS A 167 -7.43 0.20 -8.96
C HIS A 167 -7.28 -0.06 -7.46
N LEU A 168 -6.99 0.98 -6.70
CA LEU A 168 -6.86 0.92 -5.25
C LEU A 168 -8.10 1.51 -4.61
N ASP A 169 -8.57 0.87 -3.54
CA ASP A 169 -9.49 1.51 -2.62
C ASP A 169 -8.89 2.82 -2.10
N HIS A 170 -9.73 3.82 -1.91
CA HIS A 170 -9.34 5.14 -1.41
C HIS A 170 -8.52 5.08 -0.11
N ASN A 171 -8.73 4.09 0.77
CA ASN A 171 -7.93 3.86 1.98
C ASN A 171 -6.48 3.43 1.71
N HIS A 172 -6.17 3.00 0.49
CA HIS A 172 -4.87 2.45 0.11
C HIS A 172 -4.07 3.36 -0.84
N VAL A 173 -4.65 4.50 -1.24
CA VAL A 173 -4.04 5.45 -2.20
C VAL A 173 -2.96 6.34 -1.56
N SER A 174 -3.13 6.73 -0.29
CA SER A 174 -2.20 7.61 0.44
C SER A 174 -2.16 7.25 1.93
N PHE A 175 -1.08 7.63 2.62
CA PHE A 175 -0.95 7.54 4.09
C PHE A 175 -1.07 6.12 4.68
N VAL A 176 -0.68 5.10 3.91
CA VAL A 176 -0.69 3.70 4.36
C VAL A 176 0.57 3.36 5.15
N THR A 177 1.72 3.84 4.67
CA THR A 177 3.02 3.61 5.29
C THR A 177 3.37 4.68 6.32
N ALA A 178 4.35 4.39 7.18
CA ALA A 178 4.91 5.40 8.08
C ALA A 178 5.45 6.62 7.30
N GLY A 179 5.93 6.46 6.07
CA GLY A 179 6.39 7.58 5.24
C GLY A 179 5.28 8.42 4.62
N GLY A 180 4.00 8.06 4.80
CA GLY A 180 2.87 8.74 4.18
C GLY A 180 2.54 8.24 2.77
N HIS A 181 3.26 7.24 2.27
CA HIS A 181 3.06 6.64 0.95
C HIS A 181 1.86 5.68 0.92
N GLY A 182 1.22 5.59 -0.24
CA GLY A 182 0.20 4.60 -0.59
C GLY A 182 0.79 3.27 -1.07
N LEU A 183 -0.10 2.32 -1.40
CA LEU A 183 0.29 0.97 -1.85
C LEU A 183 0.79 0.93 -3.29
N ARG A 184 0.42 1.90 -4.14
CA ARG A 184 0.80 1.87 -5.57
C ARG A 184 2.30 2.07 -5.73
N GLU A 185 2.82 3.14 -5.16
CA GLU A 185 4.22 3.54 -5.23
C GLU A 185 5.13 2.66 -4.36
N THR A 186 4.57 1.89 -3.44
CA THR A 186 5.35 0.99 -2.56
C THR A 186 5.14 -0.48 -2.96
N LEU A 187 4.11 -1.14 -2.41
CA LEU A 187 3.83 -2.56 -2.58
C LEU A 187 3.75 -2.96 -4.05
N PHE A 188 2.88 -2.31 -4.81
CA PHE A 188 2.59 -2.73 -6.18
C PHE A 188 3.69 -2.32 -7.14
N TYR A 189 4.42 -1.24 -6.87
CA TYR A 189 5.63 -0.93 -7.62
C TYR A 189 6.76 -1.93 -7.34
N ALA A 190 6.91 -2.42 -6.11
CA ALA A 190 7.87 -3.49 -5.82
C ALA A 190 7.54 -4.80 -6.55
N HIS A 191 6.25 -5.10 -6.74
CA HIS A 191 5.80 -6.31 -7.44
C HIS A 191 5.81 -6.19 -8.97
N PHE A 192 5.31 -5.08 -9.50
CA PHE A 192 5.15 -4.89 -10.95
C PHE A 192 6.24 -4.04 -11.59
N SER A 193 6.93 -3.19 -10.83
CA SER A 193 7.96 -2.28 -11.34
C SER A 193 7.52 -1.60 -12.65
N GLN A 194 8.34 -1.64 -13.70
CA GLN A 194 8.00 -1.14 -15.03
C GLN A 194 7.52 -2.23 -16.00
N VAL A 195 6.78 -3.24 -15.51
CA VAL A 195 6.18 -4.27 -16.39
C VAL A 195 5.17 -3.64 -17.35
N GLN A 196 5.40 -3.81 -18.64
CA GLN A 196 4.59 -3.22 -19.72
C GLN A 196 3.48 -4.18 -20.15
N VAL A 197 2.28 -3.67 -20.45
CA VAL A 197 1.15 -4.48 -20.91
C VAL A 197 0.80 -4.13 -22.35
N TYR A 198 0.60 -5.15 -23.18
CA TYR A 198 0.35 -5.06 -24.61
C TYR A 198 -0.97 -5.71 -25.02
N LYS A 199 -1.52 -5.28 -26.16
CA LYS A 199 -2.71 -5.89 -26.76
C LYS A 199 -2.46 -7.33 -27.17
N THR A 200 -1.41 -7.56 -27.96
CA THR A 200 -1.08 -8.89 -28.50
C THR A 200 0.34 -9.30 -28.18
N ARG A 201 0.60 -10.61 -28.27
CA ARG A 201 1.94 -11.18 -28.10
C ARG A 201 2.87 -10.67 -29.19
N ASN A 202 2.36 -10.45 -30.40
CA ASN A 202 3.15 -9.93 -31.51
C ASN A 202 3.65 -8.50 -31.23
N ASP A 203 2.77 -7.64 -30.75
CA ASP A 203 3.10 -6.27 -30.34
C ASP A 203 4.18 -6.26 -29.24
N MET A 204 3.98 -7.12 -28.23
CA MET A 204 4.94 -7.31 -27.13
C MET A 204 6.32 -7.75 -27.65
N MET A 205 6.37 -8.66 -28.63
CA MET A 205 7.64 -9.14 -29.20
C MET A 205 8.34 -8.07 -30.04
N HIS A 206 7.61 -7.21 -30.75
CA HIS A 206 8.20 -6.07 -31.45
C HIS A 206 8.77 -5.03 -30.48
N ALA A 207 8.23 -4.95 -29.27
CA ALA A 207 8.68 -4.02 -28.25
C ALA A 207 9.87 -4.50 -27.40
N LEU A 208 10.40 -5.71 -27.64
CA LEU A 208 11.55 -6.26 -26.91
C LEU A 208 12.73 -5.29 -26.70
N PRO A 209 13.12 -4.45 -27.68
CA PRO A 209 14.24 -3.53 -27.51
C PRO A 209 14.06 -2.50 -26.37
N CYS A 210 12.83 -2.24 -25.93
CA CYS A 210 12.53 -1.23 -24.89
C CYS A 210 11.84 -1.81 -23.65
N ILE A 211 11.86 -3.13 -23.46
CA ILE A 211 11.34 -3.78 -22.26
C ILE A 211 12.50 -4.11 -21.31
N HIS A 212 12.38 -3.71 -20.04
CA HIS A 212 13.44 -3.86 -19.04
C HIS A 212 13.06 -4.82 -17.89
N ASP A 213 11.91 -4.61 -17.24
CA ASP A 213 11.53 -5.38 -16.05
C ASP A 213 10.60 -6.57 -16.35
N GLY A 214 9.87 -6.52 -17.47
CA GLY A 214 8.98 -7.58 -17.94
C GLY A 214 7.88 -7.04 -18.84
N ALA A 215 7.14 -7.94 -19.47
CA ALA A 215 5.97 -7.58 -20.25
C ALA A 215 4.88 -8.66 -20.24
N LEU A 216 3.66 -8.23 -20.48
CA LEU A 216 2.48 -9.07 -20.59
C LEU A 216 1.70 -8.71 -21.86
N SER A 217 1.02 -9.67 -22.44
CA SER A 217 0.01 -9.40 -23.47
C SER A 217 -1.35 -9.98 -23.10
N LEU A 218 -2.43 -9.28 -23.44
CA LEU A 218 -3.80 -9.70 -23.10
C LEU A 218 -4.16 -11.07 -23.72
N ASP A 219 -3.61 -11.37 -24.90
CA ASP A 219 -3.74 -12.66 -25.59
C ASP A 219 -2.85 -13.78 -25.01
N GLY A 220 -1.97 -13.48 -24.03
CA GLY A 220 -1.33 -14.49 -23.17
C GLY A 220 0.14 -14.74 -23.44
N GLY A 221 0.87 -13.72 -23.83
CA GLY A 221 2.31 -13.68 -23.71
C GLY A 221 2.70 -13.17 -22.33
N MET A 222 3.73 -13.77 -21.74
CA MET A 222 4.37 -13.27 -20.53
C MET A 222 5.88 -13.35 -20.68
N MET A 223 6.54 -12.25 -20.35
CA MET A 223 7.99 -12.14 -20.23
C MET A 223 8.33 -11.63 -18.83
N LYS A 224 9.07 -12.43 -18.07
CA LYS A 224 9.59 -12.05 -16.76
C LYS A 224 10.97 -11.39 -16.93
N LYS A 225 11.43 -10.74 -15.87
CA LYS A 225 12.78 -10.16 -15.78
C LYS A 225 13.85 -11.17 -16.21
N HIS A 226 14.92 -10.68 -16.85
CA HIS A 226 16.01 -11.49 -17.42
C HIS A 226 15.64 -12.30 -18.69
N GLY A 227 14.59 -11.90 -19.40
CA GLY A 227 14.26 -12.47 -20.71
C GLY A 227 13.71 -13.91 -20.65
N VAL A 228 13.12 -14.30 -19.52
CA VAL A 228 12.46 -15.61 -19.38
C VAL A 228 11.05 -15.49 -19.94
N PHE A 229 10.78 -16.25 -21.00
CA PHE A 229 9.48 -16.27 -21.67
C PHE A 229 8.62 -17.46 -21.23
N SER A 230 7.34 -17.20 -20.95
CA SER A 230 6.34 -18.23 -20.69
C SER A 230 5.29 -18.22 -21.80
N PHE A 231 5.26 -19.30 -22.59
CA PHE A 231 4.31 -19.50 -23.70
C PHE A 231 3.45 -20.77 -23.53
N GLY A 232 3.35 -21.32 -22.32
CA GLY A 232 2.66 -22.58 -22.03
C GLY A 232 1.13 -22.49 -22.05
N SER A 233 0.47 -23.66 -22.04
CA SER A 233 -0.97 -23.77 -21.81
C SER A 233 -1.29 -23.13 -20.45
N ARG A 234 -2.10 -22.07 -20.47
CA ARG A 234 -2.43 -21.28 -19.27
C ARG A 234 -3.00 -22.19 -18.20
N ASN A 235 -2.37 -22.24 -17.04
CA ASN A 235 -2.96 -22.84 -15.85
C ASN A 235 -4.13 -21.94 -15.42
N ASP A 236 -5.25 -22.54 -15.01
CA ASP A 236 -6.33 -21.79 -14.38
C ASP A 236 -5.75 -21.04 -13.16
N VAL A 237 -5.75 -19.71 -13.22
CA VAL A 237 -5.22 -18.88 -12.15
C VAL A 237 -6.16 -19.02 -10.96
N GLU A 238 -5.66 -19.67 -9.90
CA GLU A 238 -6.46 -20.11 -8.75
C GLU A 238 -7.03 -18.94 -7.94
N VAL A 239 -6.26 -17.86 -7.79
CA VAL A 239 -6.68 -16.64 -7.09
C VAL A 239 -6.37 -15.45 -7.98
N GLN A 240 -7.39 -14.66 -8.27
CA GLN A 240 -7.32 -13.54 -9.20
C GLN A 240 -7.68 -12.23 -8.48
N PHE A 241 -7.26 -11.10 -9.03
CA PHE A 241 -7.73 -9.81 -8.56
C PHE A 241 -9.24 -9.65 -8.78
N PRO A 242 -9.96 -9.04 -7.84
CA PRO A 242 -11.35 -8.66 -8.07
C PRO A 242 -11.46 -7.65 -9.22
N LEU A 243 -12.65 -7.57 -9.78
CA LEU A 243 -12.99 -6.57 -10.78
C LEU A 243 -13.41 -5.27 -10.10
N THR A 244 -12.98 -4.14 -10.67
CA THR A 244 -13.41 -2.83 -10.22
C THR A 244 -14.93 -2.75 -10.41
N PRO A 245 -15.72 -2.39 -9.38
CA PRO A 245 -17.14 -2.17 -9.57
C PRO A 245 -17.31 -1.02 -10.57
N GLY A 246 -18.05 -1.28 -11.66
CA GLY A 246 -18.40 -0.23 -12.61
C GLY A 246 -19.21 0.84 -11.87
N LEU A 247 -18.59 2.02 -11.68
CA LEU A 247 -19.12 3.23 -11.07
C LEU A 247 -19.40 3.13 -9.56
N SER A 248 -18.57 3.78 -8.75
CA SER A 248 -18.98 4.27 -7.43
C SER A 248 -19.09 5.79 -7.48
N ASP A 249 -20.31 6.28 -7.66
CA ASP A 249 -20.76 7.66 -7.44
C ASP A 249 -20.68 8.01 -5.93
N LEU A 250 -19.50 7.92 -5.32
CA LEU A 250 -19.30 8.62 -4.06
C LEU A 250 -19.14 10.10 -4.39
N PRO A 251 -19.92 10.99 -3.75
CA PRO A 251 -19.74 12.42 -3.91
C PRO A 251 -18.27 12.82 -3.63
N GLU A 252 -17.67 13.59 -4.52
CA GLU A 252 -16.24 13.95 -4.47
C GLU A 252 -15.85 14.64 -3.15
N ASN A 253 -16.80 15.36 -2.54
CA ASN A 253 -16.65 15.97 -1.22
C ASN A 253 -16.48 14.95 -0.08
N LEU A 254 -17.09 13.76 -0.18
CA LEU A 254 -16.92 12.70 0.81
C LEU A 254 -15.53 12.07 0.69
N ILE A 255 -15.06 11.82 -0.53
CA ILE A 255 -13.73 11.28 -0.81
C ILE A 255 -12.65 12.24 -0.27
N GLN A 256 -12.80 13.54 -0.53
CA GLN A 256 -11.88 14.57 -0.03
C GLN A 256 -11.91 14.66 1.51
N ALA A 257 -13.09 14.54 2.13
CA ALA A 257 -13.20 14.55 3.59
C ALA A 257 -12.52 13.33 4.23
N GLU A 258 -12.70 12.14 3.65
CA GLU A 258 -12.06 10.90 4.12
C GLU A 258 -10.54 10.92 3.90
N GLU A 259 -10.06 11.48 2.79
CA GLU A 259 -8.63 11.68 2.57
C GLU A 259 -8.02 12.64 3.61
N ARG A 260 -8.70 13.75 3.89
CA ARG A 260 -8.27 14.70 4.93
C ARG A 260 -8.27 14.06 6.31
N LEU A 261 -9.28 13.25 6.63
CA LEU A 261 -9.34 12.49 7.87
C LEU A 261 -8.12 11.56 8.01
N ARG A 262 -7.78 10.82 6.96
CA ARG A 262 -6.61 9.94 6.95
C ARG A 262 -5.30 10.69 7.12
N GLN A 263 -5.15 11.84 6.46
CA GLN A 263 -3.99 12.71 6.64
C GLN A 263 -3.84 13.13 8.12
N LEU A 264 -4.93 13.63 8.73
CA LEU A 264 -4.90 14.07 10.13
C LEU A 264 -4.60 12.91 11.09
N GLN A 265 -5.18 11.74 10.85
CA GLN A 265 -4.88 10.53 11.63
C GLN A 265 -3.40 10.15 11.48
N TRP A 266 -2.83 10.21 10.29
CA TRP A 266 -1.41 9.95 10.06
C TRP A 266 -0.52 10.98 10.77
N GLU A 267 -0.82 12.28 10.66
CA GLU A 267 -0.09 13.34 11.36
C GLU A 267 -0.13 13.14 12.88
N LYS A 268 -1.29 12.74 13.42
CA LYS A 268 -1.43 12.41 14.83
C LYS A 268 -0.49 11.29 15.26
N THR A 269 -0.37 10.20 14.47
CA THR A 269 0.58 9.12 14.79
C THR A 269 2.04 9.58 14.80
N LYS A 270 2.39 10.59 13.98
CA LYS A 270 3.74 11.18 13.98
C LYS A 270 3.99 11.98 15.23
N VAL A 271 3.05 12.84 15.61
CA VAL A 271 3.13 13.62 16.86
C VAL A 271 3.23 12.69 18.07
N GLU A 272 2.43 11.61 18.13
CA GLU A 272 2.50 10.63 19.22
C GLU A 272 3.87 9.91 19.27
N ALA A 273 4.46 9.61 18.11
CA ALA A 273 5.80 9.03 18.05
C ALA A 273 6.86 10.04 18.54
N ASP A 274 6.72 11.32 18.20
CA ASP A 274 7.63 12.39 18.61
C ASP A 274 7.55 12.63 20.12
N VAL A 275 6.35 12.67 20.69
CA VAL A 275 6.14 12.74 22.15
C VAL A 275 6.86 11.60 22.86
N LYS A 276 6.71 10.36 22.36
CA LYS A 276 7.39 9.19 22.93
C LYS A 276 8.91 9.30 22.83
N ARG A 277 9.44 9.85 21.74
CA ARG A 277 10.88 10.07 21.55
C ARG A 277 11.43 11.11 22.55
N GLU A 278 10.76 12.25 22.69
CA GLU A 278 11.14 13.30 23.63
C GLU A 278 11.04 12.81 25.09
N LEU A 279 9.97 12.10 25.46
CA LEU A 279 9.83 11.49 26.80
C LEU A 279 10.97 10.52 27.12
N LYS A 280 11.40 9.72 26.15
CA LYS A 280 12.52 8.80 26.33
C LYS A 280 13.84 9.54 26.57
N LEU A 281 14.09 10.61 25.82
CA LEU A 281 15.30 11.44 26.02
C LEU A 281 15.31 12.11 27.39
N LEU A 282 14.13 12.52 27.88
CA LEU A 282 13.98 13.11 29.21
C LEU A 282 14.27 12.07 30.31
N ASP A 283 13.74 10.85 30.19
CA ASP A 283 14.02 9.73 31.10
C ASP A 283 15.52 9.37 31.13
N ASP A 284 16.17 9.32 29.96
CA ASP A 284 17.62 9.06 29.83
C ASP A 284 18.47 10.16 30.54
N LEU A 285 18.04 11.43 30.48
CA LEU A 285 18.70 12.57 31.14
C LEU A 285 18.49 12.57 32.66
N GLU A 286 17.29 12.23 33.12
CA GLU A 286 17.00 12.10 34.55
C GLU A 286 17.74 10.92 35.18
N GLY A 287 17.80 9.78 34.48
CA GLY A 287 18.54 8.59 34.91
C GLY A 287 20.06 8.79 34.99
N THR A 288 20.65 9.61 34.09
CA THR A 288 22.08 9.96 34.16
C THR A 288 22.40 10.97 35.26
N SER A 289 21.44 11.81 35.67
CA SER A 289 21.61 12.75 36.79
C SER A 289 21.64 12.01 38.14
N GLN A 290 20.80 10.99 38.33
CA GLN A 290 20.77 10.19 39.57
C GLN A 290 21.98 9.25 39.75
N GLY A 291 22.65 8.85 38.66
CA GLY A 291 23.84 7.98 38.72
C GLY A 291 25.12 8.68 39.20
N ASN A 292 25.17 10.01 39.15
CA ASN A 292 26.36 10.79 39.53
C ASN A 292 26.42 11.17 41.02
N ASP A 293 25.38 10.91 41.80
CA ASP A 293 25.35 11.21 43.25
C ASP A 293 26.02 10.12 44.13
N TYR A 294 26.51 9.02 43.55
CA TYR A 294 27.15 7.91 44.29
C TYR A 294 28.68 7.83 44.15
N LEU A 295 29.34 8.86 43.62
CA LEU A 295 30.79 8.85 43.34
C LEU A 295 31.60 10.01 43.98
N LEU A 296 31.11 10.58 45.09
CA LEU A 296 31.88 11.49 45.94
C LEU A 296 32.28 10.84 47.27
#